data_AF-A0A2D6WZU9-F1
#
_entry.id   AF-A0A2D6WZU9-F1
#
_cell.length_a   1.000
_cell.length_b   1.000
_cell.length_c   1.000
_cell.angle_alpha   90.00
_cell.angle_beta   90.00
_cell.angle_gamma   90.00
#
_symmetry.space_group_name_H-M   'P 1'
#
loop_
_entity.id
_entity.type
_entity.pdbx_description
1 polymer ?
#
loop_
_entity_poly.entity_id
_entity_poly.type
_entity_poly.pdbx_seq_one_letter_code
_entity_poly.pdbx_strand_id
1 'polypeptide(L)'
;MVRKQLKMENTPNVLSIDTDYIKSPVHFNNVVDFFLNYIDNLDINNIIFSQAHVNIFYTLDPICRKKQSINLVNIDHHHDIWYQEVPLNSFNSSNWLGYYLNKKDFIDNIYWLANYDSDRNNHQDLITITYDIKDIKFKKFDYVFVCNSPNYSNLLSETAFETLINIVKHVKKCKKFDFFKPNLVNHFSKNILIND
;
A
#
# COMPACT_ATOMS: atom_id res chain seq x y z
N MET A 1 34.02 22.15 -12.73
CA MET A 1 33.34 20.96 -12.20
C MET A 1 31.84 21.24 -12.21
N VAL A 2 31.13 20.78 -13.24
CA VAL A 2 29.69 21.03 -13.39
C VAL A 2 28.97 20.17 -12.36
N ARG A 3 28.42 20.79 -11.31
CA ARG A 3 27.49 20.11 -10.39
C ARG A 3 26.30 19.67 -11.25
N LYS A 4 26.19 18.37 -11.53
CA LYS A 4 24.94 17.79 -12.03
C LYS A 4 23.85 18.22 -11.06
N GLN A 5 22.98 19.10 -11.52
CA GLN A 5 21.71 19.38 -10.89
C GLN A 5 20.96 18.05 -10.88
N LEU A 6 21.02 17.33 -9.76
CA LEU A 6 20.18 16.17 -9.54
C LEU A 6 18.76 16.70 -9.76
N LYS A 7 18.07 16.20 -10.80
CA LYS A 7 16.63 16.37 -10.90
C LYS A 7 16.10 15.98 -9.53
N MET A 8 15.49 16.92 -8.82
CA MET A 8 14.66 16.58 -7.67
C MET A 8 13.51 15.76 -8.23
N GLU A 9 13.72 14.45 -8.34
CA GLU A 9 12.62 13.51 -8.52
C GLU A 9 11.71 13.71 -7.33
N ASN A 10 10.41 13.91 -7.59
CA ASN A 10 9.43 13.95 -6.50
C ASN A 10 9.62 12.70 -5.64
N THR A 11 9.78 12.87 -4.33
CA THR A 11 9.87 11.78 -3.35
C THR A 11 8.71 10.80 -3.58
N PRO A 12 8.97 9.54 -3.97
CA PRO A 12 7.91 8.57 -4.24
C PRO A 12 7.08 8.32 -2.99
N ASN A 13 5.77 8.21 -3.18
CA ASN A 13 4.84 7.82 -2.13
C ASN A 13 4.57 6.32 -2.23
N VAL A 14 4.88 5.58 -1.17
CA VAL A 14 4.66 4.14 -1.07
C VAL A 14 3.50 3.86 -0.12
N LEU A 15 2.56 3.04 -0.56
CA LEU A 15 1.49 2.51 0.28
C LEU A 15 1.75 1.04 0.56
N SER A 16 1.76 0.68 1.83
CA SER A 16 1.75 -0.69 2.33
C SER A 16 0.41 -0.95 2.99
N ILE A 17 -0.25 -2.05 2.64
CA ILE A 17 -1.51 -2.49 3.25
C ILE A 17 -1.30 -3.93 3.73
N ASP A 18 -1.31 -4.16 5.04
CA ASP A 18 -1.60 -5.47 5.60
C ASP A 18 -3.10 -5.60 5.84
N THR A 19 -3.68 -6.67 5.34
CA THR A 19 -5.12 -6.92 5.49
C THR A 19 -5.50 -7.39 6.88
N ASP A 20 -4.55 -7.77 7.74
CA ASP A 20 -4.81 -8.07 9.16
C ASP A 20 -5.37 -6.86 9.95
N TYR A 21 -5.17 -5.63 9.43
CA TYR A 21 -5.83 -4.39 9.86
C TYR A 21 -7.37 -4.49 9.80
N ILE A 22 -7.90 -5.32 8.91
CA ILE A 22 -9.33 -5.41 8.60
C ILE A 22 -10.03 -6.35 9.59
N LYS A 23 -10.48 -5.75 10.70
CA LYS A 23 -11.17 -6.42 11.81
C LYS A 23 -12.69 -6.21 11.82
N SER A 24 -13.21 -5.34 10.95
CA SER A 24 -14.64 -5.02 10.90
C SER A 24 -15.09 -4.62 9.49
N PRO A 25 -16.41 -4.71 9.16
CA PRO A 25 -16.94 -4.24 7.88
C PRO A 25 -16.66 -2.77 7.60
N VAL A 26 -16.55 -1.94 8.65
CA VAL A 26 -16.17 -0.53 8.51
C VAL A 26 -14.73 -0.39 8.03
N HIS A 27 -13.80 -1.17 8.59
CA HIS A 27 -12.40 -1.17 8.11
C HIS A 27 -12.33 -1.62 6.66
N PHE A 28 -13.07 -2.68 6.31
CA PHE A 28 -13.15 -3.18 4.94
C PHE A 28 -13.58 -2.08 3.97
N ASN A 29 -14.71 -1.43 4.23
CA ASN A 29 -15.23 -0.36 3.37
C ASN A 29 -14.24 0.79 3.26
N ASN A 30 -13.67 1.23 4.39
CA ASN A 30 -12.71 2.32 4.42
C ASN A 30 -11.46 2.03 3.57
N VAL A 31 -10.89 0.82 3.68
CA VAL A 31 -9.70 0.43 2.91
C VAL A 31 -10.02 0.32 1.42
N VAL A 32 -11.16 -0.29 1.06
CA VAL A 32 -11.59 -0.42 -0.34
C VAL A 32 -11.85 0.95 -0.96
N ASP A 33 -12.61 1.82 -0.30
CA ASP A 33 -12.90 3.18 -0.76
C ASP A 33 -11.63 4.01 -0.90
N PHE A 34 -10.73 3.92 0.08
CA PHE A 34 -9.43 4.56 0.03
C PHE A 34 -8.62 4.08 -1.18
N PHE A 35 -8.51 2.76 -1.39
CA PHE A 35 -7.78 2.21 -2.53
C PHE A 35 -8.37 2.65 -3.88
N LEU A 36 -9.70 2.64 -4.00
CA LEU A 36 -10.41 3.11 -5.20
C LEU A 36 -10.13 4.58 -5.50
N ASN A 37 -9.98 5.44 -4.49
CA ASN A 37 -9.66 6.85 -4.71
C ASN A 37 -8.28 7.10 -5.35
N TYR A 38 -7.36 6.13 -5.24
CA TYR A 38 -6.01 6.26 -5.80
C TYR A 38 -5.76 5.42 -7.06
N ILE A 39 -6.60 4.43 -7.35
CA ILE A 39 -6.31 3.40 -8.37
C ILE A 39 -6.15 3.97 -9.79
N ASP A 40 -6.86 5.06 -10.12
CA ASP A 40 -6.80 5.65 -11.47
C ASP A 40 -5.42 6.23 -11.78
N ASN A 41 -4.79 6.86 -10.78
CA ASN A 41 -3.49 7.52 -10.88
C ASN A 41 -2.31 6.58 -10.61
N LEU A 42 -2.59 5.31 -10.31
CA LEU A 42 -1.59 4.30 -9.98
C LEU A 42 -1.14 3.55 -11.25
N ASP A 43 0.18 3.36 -11.39
CA ASP A 43 0.71 2.38 -12.33
C ASP A 43 0.48 0.98 -11.78
N ILE A 44 -0.40 0.23 -12.44
CA ILE A 44 -0.76 -1.14 -12.06
C ILE A 44 0.44 -2.10 -12.02
N ASN A 45 1.54 -1.79 -12.71
CA ASN A 45 2.76 -2.59 -12.67
C ASN A 45 3.58 -2.37 -11.41
N ASN A 46 3.32 -1.29 -10.67
CA ASN A 46 3.95 -0.97 -9.39
C ASN A 46 3.11 -1.47 -8.20
N ILE A 47 2.15 -2.37 -8.44
CA ILE A 47 1.34 -3.01 -7.42
C ILE A 47 1.83 -4.45 -7.22
N ILE A 48 2.20 -4.78 -5.99
CA ILE A 48 2.59 -6.13 -5.60
C ILE A 48 1.57 -6.66 -4.59
N PHE A 49 0.98 -7.81 -4.89
CA PHE A 49 0.19 -8.60 -3.96
C PHE A 49 1.03 -9.75 -3.45
N SER A 50 1.00 -9.99 -2.15
CA SER A 50 1.78 -11.05 -1.52
C SER A 50 1.09 -11.70 -0.34
N GLN A 51 1.53 -12.91 0.00
CA GLN A 51 1.07 -13.63 1.18
C GLN A 51 1.86 -13.28 2.44
N ALA A 52 3.02 -12.61 2.34
CA ALA A 52 3.84 -12.31 3.53
C ALA A 52 4.43 -10.90 3.43
N HIS A 53 4.38 -10.17 4.54
CA HIS A 53 4.79 -8.75 4.57
C HIS A 53 6.27 -8.55 4.27
N VAL A 54 7.11 -9.52 4.62
CA VAL A 54 8.53 -9.55 4.22
C VAL A 54 8.74 -9.28 2.73
N ASN A 55 7.80 -9.65 1.86
CA ASN A 55 7.92 -9.42 0.42
C ASN A 55 7.81 -7.94 0.00
N ILE A 56 7.51 -7.02 0.91
CA ILE A 56 7.62 -5.57 0.69
C ILE A 56 9.03 -5.15 0.26
N PHE A 57 10.04 -5.97 0.57
CA PHE A 57 11.40 -5.86 0.05
C PHE A 57 11.44 -5.68 -1.48
N TYR A 58 10.59 -6.38 -2.23
CA TYR A 58 10.54 -6.27 -3.69
C TYR A 58 10.07 -4.89 -4.17
N THR A 59 9.36 -4.15 -3.33
CA THR A 59 8.96 -2.76 -3.57
C THR A 59 10.07 -1.79 -3.15
N LEU A 60 10.57 -1.93 -1.92
CA LEU A 60 11.41 -0.91 -1.27
C LEU A 60 12.89 -1.01 -1.63
N ASP A 61 13.44 -2.21 -1.75
CA ASP A 61 14.86 -2.41 -1.99
C ASP A 61 15.37 -1.82 -3.33
N PRO A 62 14.62 -1.94 -4.46
CA PRO A 62 15.00 -1.26 -5.70
C PRO A 62 15.07 0.27 -5.56
N ILE A 63 14.21 0.89 -4.76
CA ILE A 63 14.19 2.33 -4.51
C ILE A 63 15.37 2.72 -3.61
N CYS A 64 15.58 1.95 -2.53
CA CYS A 64 16.70 2.15 -1.60
C CYS A 64 18.06 2.07 -2.31
N ARG A 65 18.27 1.10 -3.21
CA ARG A 65 19.51 0.97 -3.98
C ARG A 65 19.79 2.16 -4.90
N LYS A 66 18.74 2.86 -5.35
CA LYS A 66 18.86 4.09 -6.13
C LYS A 66 19.19 5.31 -5.27
N LYS A 67 19.26 5.17 -3.94
CA LYS A 67 19.46 6.26 -2.98
C LYS A 67 18.40 7.34 -3.09
N GLN A 68 17.17 6.93 -3.36
CA GLN A 68 16.00 7.80 -3.42
C GLN A 68 15.23 7.65 -2.11
N SER A 69 14.92 8.76 -1.47
CA SER A 69 14.07 8.78 -0.28
C SER A 69 12.60 8.53 -0.64
N ILE A 70 11.78 8.10 0.30
CA ILE A 70 10.34 7.86 0.11
C ILE A 70 9.49 8.51 1.20
N ASN A 71 8.21 8.71 0.91
CA ASN A 71 7.17 8.83 1.92
C ASN A 71 6.43 7.49 2.01
N LEU A 72 6.17 7.02 3.23
CA LEU A 72 5.54 5.73 3.47
C LEU A 72 4.22 5.90 4.21
N VAL A 73 3.19 5.22 3.73
CA VAL A 73 1.95 4.96 4.47
C VAL A 73 1.88 3.45 4.72
N ASN A 74 1.79 3.04 5.98
CA ASN A 74 1.51 1.66 6.38
C ASN A 74 0.11 1.57 6.97
N ILE A 75 -0.78 0.79 6.36
CA ILE A 75 -2.09 0.44 6.90
C ILE A 75 -1.99 -0.98 7.41
N ASP A 76 -1.98 -1.16 8.72
CA ASP A 76 -1.52 -2.40 9.32
C ASP A 76 -1.92 -2.48 10.80
N HIS A 77 -2.25 -3.68 11.29
CA HIS A 77 -2.46 -3.87 12.72
C HIS A 77 -1.14 -3.71 13.52
N HIS A 78 -0.01 -4.07 12.92
CA HIS A 78 1.33 -3.98 13.49
C HIS A 78 2.11 -2.84 12.84
N HIS A 79 3.07 -2.23 13.54
CA HIS A 79 3.94 -1.23 12.91
C HIS A 79 5.23 -1.84 12.33
N ASP A 80 5.53 -3.11 12.63
CA ASP A 80 6.71 -3.86 12.15
C ASP A 80 8.07 -3.20 12.40
N ILE A 81 8.18 -2.53 13.55
CA ILE A 81 9.43 -1.97 14.08
C ILE A 81 9.83 -2.86 15.27
N TRP A 82 10.69 -3.85 15.04
CA TRP A 82 11.18 -4.68 16.16
C TRP A 82 12.18 -3.89 17.01
N TYR A 83 11.98 -3.97 18.33
CA TYR A 83 12.67 -3.28 19.43
C TYR A 83 14.10 -3.71 19.81
N GLN A 84 14.62 -4.81 19.26
CA GLN A 84 15.97 -5.30 19.59
C GLN A 84 16.87 -5.13 18.37
N GLU A 85 18.17 -4.96 18.55
CA GLU A 85 19.15 -4.95 17.47
C GLU A 85 19.06 -6.26 16.70
N VAL A 86 18.15 -6.32 15.74
CA VAL A 86 18.00 -7.46 14.88
C VAL A 86 19.26 -7.47 14.03
N PRO A 87 20.07 -8.55 14.04
CA PRO A 87 21.23 -8.65 13.17
C PRO A 87 20.83 -8.26 11.75
N LEU A 88 21.70 -7.53 11.04
CA LEU A 88 21.50 -7.09 9.65
C LEU A 88 21.04 -8.20 8.68
N ASN A 89 21.18 -9.47 9.08
CA ASN A 89 20.81 -10.67 8.33
C ASN A 89 19.39 -11.18 8.60
N SER A 90 18.65 -10.60 9.56
CA SER A 90 17.29 -11.00 9.90
C SER A 90 16.31 -9.94 9.42
N PHE A 91 15.80 -10.13 8.21
CA PHE A 91 14.73 -9.33 7.64
C PHE A 91 13.50 -10.24 7.49
N ASN A 92 12.38 -9.88 8.14
CA ASN A 92 11.15 -10.65 8.16
C ASN A 92 9.92 -9.73 8.26
N SER A 93 8.73 -10.32 8.32
CA SER A 93 7.48 -9.54 8.37
C SER A 93 7.34 -8.68 9.63
N SER A 94 7.92 -9.05 10.77
CA SER A 94 7.74 -8.29 12.02
C SER A 94 8.78 -7.19 12.25
N ASN A 95 9.74 -6.99 11.33
CA ASN A 95 10.80 -5.98 11.49
C ASN A 95 11.18 -5.21 10.21
N TRP A 96 10.44 -5.40 9.11
CA TRP A 96 10.83 -4.80 7.83
C TRP A 96 10.89 -3.27 7.91
N LEU A 97 10.01 -2.62 8.67
CA LEU A 97 10.01 -1.16 8.78
C LEU A 97 11.23 -0.70 9.59
N GLY A 98 11.52 -1.39 10.70
CA GLY A 98 12.75 -1.16 11.47
C GLY A 98 14.02 -1.31 10.64
N TYR A 99 14.08 -2.29 9.73
CA TYR A 99 15.20 -2.47 8.81
C TYR A 99 15.43 -1.24 7.91
N TYR A 100 14.35 -0.67 7.35
CA TYR A 100 14.45 0.49 6.46
C TYR A 100 14.61 1.82 7.19
N LEU A 101 14.09 1.95 8.41
CA LEU A 101 14.35 3.09 9.30
C LEU A 101 15.84 3.24 9.64
N ASN A 102 16.57 2.12 9.75
CA ASN A 102 18.02 2.12 9.95
C ASN A 102 18.83 2.53 8.70
N LYS A 103 18.19 2.68 7.53
CA LYS A 103 18.84 3.19 6.32
C LYS A 103 18.80 4.71 6.35
N LYS A 104 19.96 5.32 6.60
CA LYS A 104 20.12 6.78 6.67
C LYS A 104 19.47 7.47 5.46
N ASP A 105 18.62 8.46 5.75
CA ASP A 105 17.94 9.33 4.79
C ASP A 105 17.06 8.58 3.75
N PHE A 106 16.60 7.36 4.05
CA PHE A 106 15.77 6.59 3.11
C PHE A 106 14.27 6.89 3.23
N ILE A 107 13.75 7.12 4.42
CA ILE A 107 12.33 7.45 4.61
C ILE A 107 12.21 8.87 5.16
N ASP A 108 11.57 9.76 4.39
CA ASP A 108 11.37 11.16 4.76
C ASP A 108 10.20 11.29 5.76
N ASN A 109 9.12 10.55 5.53
CA ASN A 109 7.91 10.57 6.35
C ASN A 109 7.28 9.18 6.45
N ILE A 110 6.75 8.84 7.62
CA ILE A 110 5.98 7.60 7.86
C ILE A 110 4.65 7.93 8.50
N TYR A 111 3.58 7.46 7.88
CA TYR A 111 2.24 7.43 8.46
C TYR A 111 1.86 5.99 8.73
N TRP A 112 1.51 5.68 9.97
CA TRP A 112 0.95 4.38 10.34
C TRP A 112 -0.52 4.55 10.70
N LEU A 113 -1.39 3.98 9.88
CA LEU A 113 -2.81 3.83 10.18
C LEU A 113 -2.99 2.56 11.01
N ALA A 114 -3.09 2.74 12.32
CA ALA A 114 -3.20 1.67 13.28
C ALA A 114 -4.67 1.36 13.61
N ASN A 115 -4.94 0.17 14.13
CA ASN A 115 -6.18 -0.06 14.87
C ASN A 115 -6.07 0.54 16.28
N TYR A 116 -7.19 0.86 16.91
CA TYR A 116 -7.19 1.36 18.29
C TYR A 116 -6.56 0.38 19.27
N ASP A 117 -6.65 -0.92 19.00
CA ASP A 117 -6.11 -2.02 19.81
C ASP A 117 -4.71 -2.49 19.35
N SER A 118 -4.07 -1.81 18.41
CA SER A 118 -2.68 -2.11 18.00
C SER A 118 -1.69 -1.95 19.16
N ASP A 119 -0.67 -2.80 19.21
CA ASP A 119 0.44 -2.65 20.17
C ASP A 119 1.24 -1.38 19.84
N ARG A 120 1.38 -0.48 20.82
CA ARG A 120 1.87 0.91 20.63
C ARG A 120 3.23 1.17 21.24
N ASN A 121 4.02 0.15 21.53
CA ASN A 121 5.29 0.31 22.24
C ASN A 121 6.16 1.47 21.62
N ASN A 122 6.26 2.56 22.38
CA ASN A 122 7.19 3.72 22.39
C ASN A 122 7.83 4.33 21.11
N HIS A 123 7.28 4.20 19.89
CA HIS A 123 7.85 4.85 18.68
C HIS A 123 7.10 6.07 18.14
N GLN A 124 6.36 6.80 18.98
CA GLN A 124 5.62 8.01 18.56
C GLN A 124 6.53 9.07 17.91
N ASP A 125 7.82 9.10 18.24
CA ASP A 125 8.76 10.07 17.69
C ASP A 125 9.31 9.69 16.30
N LEU A 126 9.15 8.43 15.86
CA LEU A 126 9.67 7.94 14.57
C LEU A 126 8.60 7.89 13.48
N ILE A 127 7.34 7.75 13.87
CA ILE A 127 6.21 7.54 12.95
C ILE A 127 5.02 8.39 13.37
N THR A 128 4.32 8.97 12.39
CA THR A 128 3.04 9.63 12.63
C THR A 128 1.96 8.57 12.72
N ILE A 129 1.34 8.43 13.89
CA ILE A 129 0.24 7.48 14.11
C ILE A 129 -1.09 8.18 13.84
N THR A 130 -1.96 7.55 13.05
CA THR A 130 -3.36 7.95 12.89
C THR A 130 -4.29 6.74 13.05
N TYR A 131 -5.55 7.01 13.38
CA TYR A 131 -6.63 6.03 13.48
C TYR A 131 -7.75 6.32 12.47
N ASP A 132 -7.68 7.42 11.73
CA ASP A 132 -8.63 7.79 10.69
C ASP A 132 -7.91 7.83 9.34
N ILE A 133 -8.35 6.96 8.43
CA ILE A 133 -7.80 6.88 7.08
C ILE A 133 -7.92 8.21 6.31
N LYS A 134 -8.85 9.10 6.70
CA LYS A 134 -9.04 10.43 6.11
C LYS A 134 -7.91 11.41 6.43
N ASP A 135 -7.10 11.12 7.44
CA ASP A 135 -5.92 11.93 7.77
C ASP A 135 -4.77 11.71 6.77
N ILE A 136 -4.82 10.61 6.00
CA ILE A 136 -3.83 10.31 4.97
C ILE A 136 -4.15 11.10 3.70
N LYS A 137 -3.45 12.22 3.50
CA LYS A 137 -3.69 13.18 2.41
C LYS A 137 -2.57 13.22 1.37
N PHE A 138 -2.37 12.11 0.67
CA PHE A 138 -1.45 12.06 -0.47
C PHE A 138 -2.19 12.40 -1.76
N LYS A 139 -1.47 12.96 -2.76
CA LYS A 139 -2.06 13.21 -4.09
C LYS A 139 -2.11 11.96 -4.96
N LYS A 140 -1.13 11.07 -4.77
CA LYS A 140 -0.99 9.79 -5.47
C LYS A 140 -0.03 8.88 -4.72
N PHE A 141 -0.10 7.58 -5.00
CA PHE A 141 0.92 6.60 -4.66
C PHE A 141 1.66 6.16 -5.92
N ASP A 142 2.98 6.06 -5.83
CA ASP A 142 3.85 5.60 -6.92
C ASP A 142 4.04 4.08 -6.88
N TYR A 143 3.98 3.50 -5.68
CA TYR A 143 4.09 2.08 -5.43
C TYR A 143 3.05 1.64 -4.41
N VAL A 144 2.48 0.44 -4.60
CA VAL A 144 1.58 -0.18 -3.63
C VAL A 144 1.99 -1.62 -3.37
N PHE A 145 2.09 -1.98 -2.10
CA PHE A 145 2.26 -3.33 -1.62
C PHE A 145 1.05 -3.72 -0.80
N VAL A 146 0.48 -4.91 -1.08
CA VAL A 146 -0.65 -5.46 -0.34
C VAL A 146 -0.30 -6.87 0.16
N CYS A 147 -0.43 -7.08 1.46
CA CYS A 147 -0.19 -8.35 2.13
C CYS A 147 -1.51 -8.99 2.60
N ASN A 148 -1.63 -10.31 2.41
CA ASN A 148 -2.73 -11.10 2.94
C ASN A 148 -2.54 -11.52 4.42
N SER A 149 -1.29 -11.65 4.86
CA SER A 149 -0.90 -12.13 6.20
C SER A 149 -1.72 -13.31 6.72
N PRO A 150 -1.62 -14.49 6.07
CA PRO A 150 -2.51 -15.64 6.30
C PRO A 150 -2.44 -16.21 7.73
N ASN A 151 -1.37 -15.92 8.47
CA ASN A 151 -1.24 -16.33 9.87
C ASN A 151 -2.08 -15.48 10.83
N TYR A 152 -2.54 -14.31 10.38
CA TYR A 152 -3.33 -13.36 11.14
C TYR A 152 -4.65 -13.01 10.42
N SER A 153 -4.93 -13.67 9.30
CA SER A 153 -6.10 -13.40 8.47
C SER A 153 -7.37 -13.96 9.11
N ASN A 154 -8.46 -13.24 8.89
CA ASN A 154 -9.82 -13.70 9.11
C ASN A 154 -10.56 -13.69 7.76
N LEU A 155 -11.78 -14.23 7.71
CA LEU A 155 -12.56 -14.27 6.47
C LEU A 155 -12.70 -12.90 5.80
N LEU A 156 -12.83 -11.82 6.59
CA LEU A 156 -12.99 -10.47 6.08
C LEU A 156 -11.68 -9.90 5.51
N SER A 157 -10.53 -10.18 6.13
CA SER A 157 -9.22 -9.76 5.61
C SER A 157 -8.89 -10.49 4.30
N GLU A 158 -9.18 -11.79 4.21
CA GLU A 158 -9.02 -12.57 2.97
C GLU A 158 -9.95 -12.05 1.88
N THR A 159 -11.20 -11.74 2.22
CA THR A 159 -12.16 -11.13 1.30
C THR A 159 -11.66 -9.78 0.80
N ALA A 160 -11.08 -8.96 1.66
CA ALA A 160 -10.49 -7.68 1.27
C ALA A 160 -9.31 -7.87 0.32
N PHE A 161 -8.39 -8.79 0.63
CA PHE A 161 -7.25 -9.11 -0.22
C PHE A 161 -7.69 -9.48 -1.64
N GLU A 162 -8.64 -10.41 -1.76
CA GLU A 162 -9.20 -10.81 -3.06
C GLU A 162 -9.97 -9.68 -3.75
N THR A 163 -10.67 -8.84 -2.99
CA THR A 163 -11.38 -7.67 -3.53
C THR A 163 -10.41 -6.69 -4.17
N LEU A 164 -9.31 -6.36 -3.49
CA LEU A 164 -8.26 -5.47 -4.01
C LEU A 164 -7.60 -6.05 -5.28
N ILE A 165 -7.34 -7.36 -5.31
CA ILE A 165 -6.87 -8.06 -6.51
C ILE A 165 -7.86 -7.89 -7.67
N ASN A 166 -9.14 -8.09 -7.42
CA ASN A 166 -10.18 -8.03 -8.45
C ASN A 166 -10.37 -6.60 -8.98
N ILE A 167 -10.25 -5.58 -8.12
CA ILE A 167 -10.21 -4.17 -8.54
C ILE A 167 -9.06 -3.94 -9.53
N VAL A 168 -7.84 -4.36 -9.18
CA VAL A 168 -6.67 -4.18 -10.07
C VAL A 168 -6.84 -4.95 -11.39
N LYS A 169 -7.34 -6.19 -11.35
CA LYS A 169 -7.64 -6.97 -12.57
C LYS A 169 -8.66 -6.26 -13.46
N HIS A 170 -9.72 -5.71 -12.87
CA HIS A 170 -10.74 -4.96 -13.59
C HIS A 170 -10.16 -3.71 -14.25
N VAL A 171 -9.43 -2.88 -13.50
CA VAL A 171 -8.77 -1.67 -14.02
C VAL A 171 -7.78 -2.02 -15.13
N LYS A 172 -6.98 -3.08 -14.99
CA LYS A 172 -6.06 -3.56 -16.02
C LYS A 172 -6.78 -3.97 -17.30
N LYS A 173 -7.94 -4.63 -17.18
CA LYS A 173 -8.79 -4.97 -18.32
C LYS A 173 -9.31 -3.70 -18.99
N CYS A 174 -9.89 -2.78 -18.24
CA CYS A 174 -10.46 -1.53 -18.76
C CYS A 174 -9.41 -0.62 -19.41
N LYS A 175 -8.23 -0.44 -18.80
CA LYS A 175 -7.12 0.34 -19.40
C LYS A 175 -6.57 -0.31 -20.69
N LYS A 176 -6.62 -1.65 -20.82
CA LYS A 176 -6.33 -2.33 -22.09
C LYS A 176 -7.40 -2.05 -23.16
N PHE A 177 -8.66 -1.91 -22.76
CA PHE A 177 -9.76 -1.51 -23.65
C PHE A 177 -9.68 -0.03 -24.06
N ASP A 178 -9.17 0.86 -23.21
CA ASP A 178 -8.93 2.28 -23.59
C ASP A 178 -7.81 2.44 -24.65
N PHE A 179 -6.93 1.45 -24.82
CA PHE A 179 -5.98 1.38 -25.95
C PHE A 179 -6.65 0.98 -27.29
N PHE A 180 -7.91 0.53 -27.24
CA PHE A 180 -8.79 0.33 -28.38
C PHE A 180 -10.04 1.23 -28.23
N LYS A 181 -9.88 2.56 -28.24
CA LYS A 181 -11.05 3.42 -28.51
C LYS A 181 -11.33 3.40 -30.02
N PRO A 182 -12.53 2.95 -30.39
CA PRO A 182 -13.57 3.94 -30.60
C PRO A 182 -14.88 3.63 -29.86
N ASN A 183 -15.38 4.65 -29.15
CA ASN A 183 -16.78 4.92 -28.80
C ASN A 183 -17.62 3.79 -28.16
N LEU A 184 -17.70 3.77 -26.83
CA LEU A 184 -18.73 3.04 -26.09
C LEU A 184 -19.41 3.92 -25.04
N VAL A 185 -20.24 4.85 -25.52
CA VAL A 185 -21.28 5.52 -24.72
C VAL A 185 -22.62 4.74 -24.75
N ASN A 186 -22.72 3.62 -25.48
CA ASN A 186 -24.03 2.97 -25.73
C ASN A 186 -24.24 1.58 -25.10
N HIS A 187 -23.38 1.09 -24.20
CA HIS A 187 -23.47 -0.32 -23.77
C HIS A 187 -24.16 -0.62 -22.42
N PHE A 188 -24.50 0.39 -21.62
CA PHE A 188 -25.11 0.15 -20.29
C PHE A 188 -26.61 0.49 -20.19
N SER A 189 -27.31 0.71 -21.30
CA SER A 189 -28.75 1.01 -21.31
C SER A 189 -29.63 -0.06 -21.95
N LYS A 190 -29.18 -1.32 -22.09
CA LYS A 190 -29.98 -2.37 -22.76
C LYS A 190 -30.23 -3.70 -22.05
N ASN A 191 -29.71 -3.96 -20.84
CA ASN A 191 -29.90 -5.28 -20.20
C ASN A 191 -30.61 -5.22 -18.84
N ILE A 192 -31.68 -4.43 -18.75
CA ILE A 192 -32.73 -4.61 -17.73
C ILE A 192 -34.05 -4.62 -18.50
N LEU A 193 -34.89 -5.62 -18.24
CA LEU A 193 -36.04 -6.12 -19.03
C LEU A 193 -35.55 -7.11 -20.11
N ILE A 194 -35.68 -8.42 -19.97
CA ILE A 194 -36.93 -9.18 -19.88
C ILE A 194 -36.63 -10.52 -19.16
N ASN A 195 -37.34 -10.81 -18.08
CA ASN A 195 -37.68 -12.18 -17.68
C ASN A 195 -39.19 -12.29 -17.89
N ASP A 196 -39.58 -13.00 -18.95
CA ASP A 196 -40.82 -13.79 -19.02
C ASP A 196 -40.41 -15.26 -18.90
#